data_AF-A0A2E0V9A8-F1
#
_entry.id   AF-A0A2E0V9A8-F1
#
_cell.length_a   1.000
_cell.length_b   1.000
_cell.length_c   1.000
_cell.angle_alpha   90.00
_cell.angle_beta   90.00
_cell.angle_gamma   90.00
#
_symmetry.space_group_name_H-M   'P 1'
#
loop_
_entity.id
_entity.type
_entity.pdbx_description
1 polymer ?
#
loop_
_entity_poly.entity_id
_entity_poly.type
_entity_poly.pdbx_seq_one_letter_code
_entity_poly.pdbx_strand_id
1 'polypeptide(L)' 'FTEDWKGGEFFRSGCLWQLGKGLVFYYRPGDQQYPVFANAHLLKLLENAAVWLGNQVVAAP' A
#
# COMPACT_ATOMS: atom_id res chain seq x y z
N PHE A 1 -9.05 3.02 -4.99
CA PHE A 1 -8.36 1.80 -4.53
C PHE A 1 -9.32 0.98 -3.67
N THR A 2 -10.39 0.50 -4.27
CA THR A 2 -11.33 -0.45 -3.67
C THR A 2 -11.37 -1.67 -4.57
N GLU A 3 -11.41 -2.84 -3.97
CA GLU A 3 -11.65 -4.09 -4.66
C GLU A 3 -13.04 -4.56 -4.29
N ASP A 4 -13.90 -4.60 -5.31
CA ASP A 4 -15.32 -4.93 -5.18
C ASP A 4 -15.54 -6.37 -5.66
N TRP A 5 -16.20 -7.15 -4.81
CA TRP A 5 -16.42 -8.58 -5.01
C TRP A 5 -17.89 -8.82 -5.36
N LYS A 6 -18.15 -9.93 -6.05
CA LYS A 6 -19.49 -10.23 -6.59
C LYS A 6 -20.59 -10.34 -5.51
N GLY A 7 -20.23 -10.62 -4.25
CA GLY A 7 -21.17 -10.68 -3.13
C GLY A 7 -21.48 -9.32 -2.49
N GLY A 8 -20.90 -8.23 -3.00
CA GLY A 8 -21.05 -6.88 -2.43
C GLY A 8 -20.01 -6.56 -1.35
N GLU A 9 -19.04 -7.46 -1.11
CA GLU A 9 -17.90 -7.17 -0.26
C GLU A 9 -16.99 -6.16 -0.95
N PHE A 10 -16.51 -5.19 -0.18
CA PHE A 10 -15.51 -4.24 -0.64
C PHE A 10 -14.31 -4.26 0.31
N PHE A 11 -13.11 -4.15 -0.25
CA PHE A 11 -11.89 -4.01 0.54
C PHE A 11 -11.05 -2.86 0.01
N ARG A 12 -10.38 -2.12 0.91
CA ARG A 12 -9.44 -1.07 0.48
C ARG A 12 -8.16 -1.72 -0.03
N SER A 13 -7.91 -1.63 -1.34
CA SER A 13 -6.68 -2.17 -1.96
C SER A 13 -5.43 -1.40 -1.54
N GLY A 14 -5.58 -0.20 -0.97
CA GLY A 14 -4.50 0.57 -0.40
C GLY A 14 -4.99 1.42 0.76
N CYS A 15 -4.21 1.48 1.83
CA CYS A 15 -4.51 2.32 2.99
C CYS A 15 -3.24 2.71 3.75
N LEU A 16 -3.33 3.83 4.45
CA LEU A 16 -2.29 4.34 5.33
C LEU A 16 -2.92 4.52 6.72
N TRP A 17 -2.25 4.03 7.75
CA TRP A 17 -2.64 4.26 9.13
C TRP A 17 -1.49 4.83 9.93
N GLN A 18 -1.82 5.63 10.93
CA GLN A 18 -0.90 6.02 11.98
C GLN A 18 -1.11 5.10 13.18
N LEU A 19 -0.08 4.37 13.56
CA LEU A 19 -0.06 3.52 14.75
C LEU A 19 0.96 4.08 15.74
N GLY A 20 0.48 4.77 16.77
CA GLY A 20 1.32 5.48 17.72
C GLY A 20 2.21 6.51 17.01
N LYS A 21 3.52 6.36 17.14
CA LYS A 21 4.52 7.23 16.48
C LYS A 21 4.87 6.80 15.06
N GLY A 22 4.39 5.63 14.61
CA GLY A 22 4.72 5.05 13.31
C GLY A 22 3.59 5.19 12.30
N LEU A 23 3.96 5.05 11.03
CA LEU A 23 3.02 4.95 9.91
C LEU A 23 3.09 3.54 9.31
N VAL A 24 1.92 3.01 8.95
CA VAL A 24 1.78 1.71 8.29
C VAL A 24 1.13 1.93 6.94
N PHE A 25 1.80 1.48 5.89
CA PHE A 25 1.26 1.41 4.55
C PHE A 25 0.88 -0.02 4.22
N TYR A 26 -0.36 -0.22 3.79
CA TYR A 26 -0.84 -1.48 3.24
C TYR A 26 -1.20 -1.28 1.78
N TYR A 27 -0.80 -2.25 0.98
CA TYR A 27 -1.14 -2.29 -0.42
C TYR A 27 -1.33 -3.75 -0.87
N ARG A 28 -2.45 -4.00 -1.54
CA ARG A 28 -2.77 -5.30 -2.13
C ARG A 28 -2.95 -5.13 -3.63
N PRO A 29 -1.94 -5.48 -4.45
CA PRO A 29 -1.98 -5.26 -5.90
C PRO A 29 -2.78 -6.32 -6.66
N GLY A 30 -3.00 -7.51 -6.08
CA GLY A 30 -3.73 -8.60 -6.72
C GLY A 30 -3.28 -9.98 -6.22
N ASP A 31 -3.79 -11.03 -6.85
CA ASP A 31 -3.51 -12.43 -6.51
C ASP A 31 -2.15 -12.91 -7.06
N GLN A 32 -1.48 -13.80 -6.33
CA GLN A 32 -0.18 -14.38 -6.70
C GLN A 32 -0.15 -15.13 -8.04
N GLN A 33 -1.29 -15.57 -8.58
CA GLN A 33 -1.41 -16.22 -9.89
C GLN A 33 -1.07 -15.28 -11.06
N TYR A 34 -1.10 -13.97 -10.82
CA TYR A 34 -0.77 -12.96 -11.82
C TYR A 34 0.59 -12.32 -11.53
N PRO A 35 1.33 -11.87 -12.57
CA PRO A 35 2.62 -11.22 -12.40
C PRO A 35 2.45 -9.77 -11.91
N VAL A 36 1.79 -9.56 -10.78
CA VAL A 36 1.44 -8.24 -10.23
C VAL A 36 2.69 -7.39 -9.98
N PHE A 37 3.79 -7.99 -9.55
CA PHE A 37 5.05 -7.27 -9.32
C PHE A 37 5.92 -7.09 -10.59
N ALA A 38 5.48 -7.56 -11.76
CA ALA A 38 6.15 -7.24 -13.03
C ALA A 38 5.78 -5.84 -13.55
N ASN A 39 4.73 -5.22 -13.01
CA ASN A 39 4.32 -3.88 -13.40
C ASN A 39 5.24 -2.83 -12.76
N ALA A 40 6.01 -2.13 -13.61
CA ALA A 40 6.95 -1.09 -13.17
C ALA A 40 6.28 0.04 -12.37
N HIS A 41 5.01 0.38 -12.65
CA HIS A 41 4.29 1.41 -11.89
C HIS A 41 3.98 0.93 -10.47
N LEU A 42 3.70 -0.35 -10.26
CA LEU A 42 3.48 -0.92 -8.94
C LEU A 42 4.77 -0.94 -8.12
N LEU A 43 5.88 -1.32 -8.74
CA LEU A 43 7.19 -1.24 -8.09
C LEU A 43 7.54 0.20 -7.70
N LYS A 44 7.28 1.17 -8.58
CA LYS A 44 7.53 2.58 -8.28
C LYS A 44 6.67 3.11 -7.15
N LEU A 45 5.41 2.66 -7.06
CA LEU A 45 4.51 2.99 -5.96
C LEU A 45 5.05 2.48 -4.62
N LEU A 46 5.54 1.24 -4.57
CA LEU A 46 6.15 0.67 -3.36
C LEU A 46 7.43 1.41 -2.96
N GLU A 47 8.29 1.72 -3.92
CA GLU A 47 9.50 2.52 -3.69
C GLU A 47 9.15 3.88 -3.06
N ASN A 48 8.22 4.61 -3.67
CA ASN A 48 7.79 5.92 -3.18
C ASN A 48 7.18 5.83 -1.77
N ALA A 49 6.35 4.80 -1.51
CA ALA A 49 5.77 4.59 -0.20
C ALA A 49 6.85 4.33 0.86
N ALA A 50 7.83 3.46 0.57
CA ALA A 50 8.92 3.15 1.49
C ALA A 50 9.78 4.39 1.81
N VAL A 51 10.18 5.14 0.79
CA VAL A 51 10.95 6.39 0.95
C VAL A 51 10.16 7.41 1.77
N TRP A 52 8.88 7.60 1.46
CA TRP A 52 8.04 8.56 2.17
C TRP A 52 7.89 8.20 3.64
N LEU A 53 7.57 6.94 3.97
CA LEU A 53 7.44 6.47 5.35
C LEU A 53 8.74 6.66 6.15
N GLY A 54 9.89 6.35 5.55
CA GLY A 54 11.19 6.56 6.18
C GLY A 54 11.44 8.01 6.55
N ASN A 55 11.07 8.96 5.67
CA ASN A 55 11.21 10.39 5.95
C ASN A 55 10.30 10.90 7.07
N GLN A 56 9.12 10.29 7.27
CA GLN A 56 8.21 10.68 8.34
C GLN A 56 8.71 10.28 9.74
N VAL A 57 9.46 9.18 9.85
CA VAL A 57 10.07 8.75 11.12
C VAL A 57 11.14 9.75 11.58
N VAL A 58 11.89 10.34 10.64
CA VAL A 58 12.95 11.32 10.92
C VAL A 58 12.39 12.71 11.26
N ALA A 59 11.16 13.02 10.81
CA ALA A 59 10.49 14.30 11.04
C ALA A 59 9.62 14.34 12.32
N ALA A 60 9.42 13.21 13.00
CA ALA A 60 8.72 13.17 14.27
C ALA A 60 9.61 13.79 15.38
N PRO A 61 9.08 14.75 16.18
CA PRO A 61 9.86 15.44 17.22
C PRO A 61 10.32 14.52 18.34
#